data_AF-A0A5D2B2D1-F1
#
_entry.id   AF-A0A5D2B2D1-F1
#
_cell.length_a   1.000
_cell.length_b   1.000
_cell.length_c   1.000
_cell.angle_alpha   90.00
_cell.angle_beta   90.00
_cell.angle_gamma   90.00
#
_symmetry.space_group_name_H-M   'P 1'
#
loop_
_entity.id
_entity.type
_entity.pdbx_description
1 polymer ?
#
loop_
_entity_poly.entity_id
_entity_poly.type
_entity_poly.pdbx_seq_one_letter_code
_entity_poly.pdbx_strand_id
1 'polypeptide(L)'
;MMAGRRQISALTSRSAPKNNINLFPVVLHLLGCSSFRNRVVTQQVLRQLANLIQVVETPFQGRDDFQITLLRILESIPEESPVILENPSIFIRGILPSLAVLYKGNRDGNARFLCLKIMFDVMDIILNESSLKDQRSEDLKLISNSHFLPLYPTLIEDEDPIPMYAQKLLVMLIEFDYIKISDILDLKMVSKCFEFLLGDLANANVNNVKLCLALASAPEMDSKLLSQLKVVRKIGNLLEFVYAKDMEDFLEPIIGLFRAFLLCSIGSRKGFIYTKEPTLLGPISSEPSAQIDLQQCILDITDFGSNVGVLLELSASHEASIADIAFECIILLLKTAPREATTGFLTNLPKAGLILESWRKGTSYLILQRILHTVGYSCRQCLSHAMILSISKPEITWIERIVFDLKSSNIPELADVASLVLS
;
A
#
# COMPACT_ATOMS: atom_id res chain seq x y z
N MET A 1 26.96 -42.49 76.38
CA MET A 1 25.91 -42.88 75.40
C MET A 1 26.16 -42.13 74.10
N MET A 2 26.68 -42.80 73.07
CA MET A 2 26.47 -42.43 71.66
C MET A 2 26.66 -43.70 70.84
N ALA A 3 25.55 -44.32 70.48
CA ALA A 3 25.48 -45.43 69.55
C ALA A 3 25.36 -44.88 68.13
N GLY A 4 26.14 -45.41 67.20
CA GLY A 4 26.04 -45.08 65.79
C GLY A 4 24.74 -45.61 65.15
N ARG A 5 24.32 -44.96 64.07
CA ARG A 5 23.45 -45.54 63.05
C ARG A 5 23.81 -44.98 61.68
N ARG A 6 24.10 -45.90 60.76
CA ARG A 6 24.36 -45.70 59.33
C ARG A 6 23.20 -44.97 58.67
N GLN A 7 23.50 -43.99 57.82
CA GLN A 7 22.52 -43.48 56.84
C GLN A 7 22.93 -43.96 55.45
N ILE A 8 22.07 -44.82 54.92
CA ILE A 8 22.08 -45.43 53.60
C ILE A 8 21.67 -44.34 52.61
N SER A 9 22.55 -43.90 51.70
CA SER A 9 22.11 -43.19 50.49
C SER A 9 21.82 -44.21 49.40
N ALA A 10 20.60 -44.74 49.44
CA ALA A 10 20.02 -45.49 48.34
C ALA A 10 19.81 -44.57 47.14
N LEU A 11 20.19 -45.07 45.96
CA LEU A 11 19.49 -44.93 44.69
C LEU A 11 18.70 -43.63 44.45
N THR A 12 19.35 -42.62 43.88
CA THR A 12 18.68 -41.63 43.02
C THR A 12 19.51 -41.28 41.80
N SER A 13 20.09 -42.27 41.12
CA SER A 13 20.43 -42.11 39.70
C SER A 13 19.14 -42.25 38.87
N ARG A 14 18.19 -41.33 39.06
CA ARG A 14 17.24 -41.05 37.97
C ARG A 14 18.08 -40.36 36.91
N SER A 15 18.42 -41.13 35.88
CA SER A 15 18.95 -40.60 34.62
C SER A 15 18.12 -39.39 34.22
N ALA A 16 18.68 -38.19 34.43
CA ALA A 16 18.14 -37.00 33.80
C ALA A 16 18.07 -37.33 32.30
N PRO A 17 16.92 -37.15 31.63
CA PRO A 17 16.86 -37.34 30.19
C PRO A 17 17.97 -36.47 29.59
N LYS A 18 18.93 -37.10 28.88
CA LYS A 18 20.01 -36.36 28.24
C LYS A 18 19.36 -35.33 27.34
N ASN A 19 19.50 -34.07 27.72
CA ASN A 19 18.89 -32.97 27.00
C ASN A 19 19.65 -32.82 25.66
N ASN A 20 19.08 -33.37 24.59
CA ASN A 20 19.71 -33.38 23.27
C ASN A 20 19.53 -32.04 22.51
N ILE A 21 19.00 -31.00 23.17
CA ILE A 21 18.87 -29.64 22.62
C ILE A 21 20.19 -29.15 22.03
N ASN A 22 21.33 -29.53 22.63
CA ASN A 22 22.66 -29.14 22.16
C ASN A 22 23.02 -29.69 20.76
N LEU A 23 22.30 -30.69 20.25
CA LEU A 23 22.51 -31.24 18.91
C LEU A 23 21.66 -30.55 17.84
N PHE A 24 20.70 -29.71 18.23
CA PHE A 24 19.80 -29.03 17.29
C PHE A 24 20.51 -28.08 16.31
N PRO A 25 21.60 -27.36 16.70
CA PRO A 25 22.39 -26.59 15.74
C PRO A 25 22.97 -27.43 14.58
N VAL A 26 23.17 -28.74 14.75
CA VAL A 26 23.60 -29.62 13.66
C VAL A 26 22.57 -29.64 12.53
N VAL A 27 21.27 -29.63 12.86
CA VAL A 27 20.19 -29.59 11.86
C VAL A 27 20.28 -28.29 11.06
N LEU A 28 20.50 -27.16 11.74
CA LEU A 28 20.69 -25.87 11.08
C LEU A 28 21.89 -25.89 10.11
N HIS A 29 23.02 -26.46 10.54
CA HIS A 29 24.20 -26.60 9.66
C HIS A 29 23.95 -27.49 8.44
N LEU A 30 23.18 -28.57 8.61
CA LEU A 30 22.81 -29.45 7.49
C LEU A 30 21.88 -28.74 6.49
N LEU A 31 20.95 -27.90 6.97
CA LEU A 31 20.07 -27.09 6.13
C LEU A 31 20.84 -26.00 5.38
N GLY A 32 21.86 -25.40 6.00
CA GLY A 32 22.76 -24.44 5.34
C GLY A 32 23.67 -25.05 4.27
N CYS A 33 23.72 -26.39 4.14
CA CYS A 33 24.50 -27.06 3.11
C CYS A 33 23.62 -27.45 1.92
N SER A 34 23.87 -26.87 0.74
CA SER A 34 23.11 -27.14 -0.49
C SER A 34 23.05 -28.63 -0.88
N SER A 35 24.07 -29.42 -0.51
CA SER A 35 24.10 -30.88 -0.78
C SER A 35 23.16 -31.70 0.12
N PHE A 36 22.82 -31.18 1.30
CA PHE A 36 22.00 -31.88 2.30
C PHE A 36 20.61 -31.28 2.47
N ARG A 37 20.40 -30.00 2.14
CA ARG A 37 19.14 -29.27 2.35
C ARG A 37 17.90 -30.07 1.89
N ASN A 38 17.88 -30.50 0.63
CA ASN A 38 16.74 -31.20 0.02
C ASN A 38 16.55 -32.63 0.56
N ARG A 39 17.56 -33.19 1.24
CA ARG A 39 17.47 -34.50 1.90
C ARG A 39 17.01 -34.39 3.36
N VAL A 40 17.21 -33.22 3.98
CA VAL A 40 16.86 -32.96 5.37
C VAL A 40 15.41 -32.49 5.48
N VAL A 41 14.95 -31.60 4.59
CA VAL A 41 13.57 -31.08 4.60
C VAL A 41 12.61 -32.11 4.01
N THR A 42 12.21 -33.09 4.82
CA THR A 42 11.18 -34.09 4.47
C THR A 42 9.87 -33.78 5.19
N GLN A 43 8.74 -34.29 4.68
CA GLN A 43 7.44 -34.17 5.35
C GLN A 43 7.48 -34.59 6.82
N GLN A 44 8.22 -35.66 7.16
CA GLN A 44 8.34 -36.12 8.54
C GLN A 44 9.08 -35.11 9.42
N VAL A 45 10.17 -34.52 8.91
CA VAL A 45 10.91 -33.46 9.62
C VAL A 45 10.02 -32.23 9.82
N LEU A 46 9.27 -31.82 8.80
CA LEU A 46 8.31 -30.70 8.93
C LEU A 46 7.28 -30.93 10.04
N ARG A 47 6.72 -32.14 10.14
CA ARG A 47 5.78 -32.48 11.23
C ARG A 47 6.46 -32.41 12.60
N GLN A 48 7.72 -32.83 12.71
CA GLN A 48 8.46 -32.71 13.96
C GLN A 48 8.73 -31.24 14.30
N LEU A 49 9.10 -30.41 13.32
CA LEU A 49 9.28 -28.98 13.54
C LEU A 49 7.97 -28.29 13.96
N ALA A 50 6.84 -28.66 13.36
CA ALA A 50 5.52 -28.17 13.78
C ALA A 50 5.16 -28.57 15.23
N ASN A 51 5.54 -29.77 15.67
CA ASN A 51 5.37 -30.16 17.07
C ASN A 51 6.33 -29.39 18.00
N LEU A 52 7.58 -29.20 17.58
CA LEU A 52 8.59 -28.51 18.38
C LEU A 52 8.27 -27.03 18.56
N ILE A 53 7.74 -26.36 17.52
CA ILE A 53 7.34 -24.95 17.64
C ILE A 53 6.18 -24.79 18.64
N GLN A 54 5.27 -25.76 18.71
CA GLN A 54 4.21 -25.77 19.72
C GLN A 54 4.76 -25.99 21.14
N VAL A 55 5.78 -26.86 21.30
CA VAL A 55 6.41 -27.11 22.62
C VAL A 55 7.05 -25.83 23.16
N VAL A 56 7.70 -25.02 22.31
CA VAL A 56 8.34 -23.77 22.73
C VAL A 56 7.35 -22.66 23.05
N GLU A 57 6.05 -22.82 22.84
CA GLU A 57 5.06 -21.89 23.37
C GLU A 57 5.05 -21.90 24.92
N THR A 58 5.43 -23.04 25.52
CA THR A 58 5.45 -23.21 26.97
C THR A 58 6.85 -22.99 27.56
N PRO A 59 6.97 -22.44 28.79
CA PRO A 59 8.26 -22.19 29.42
C PRO A 59 8.95 -23.48 29.89
N PHE A 60 10.25 -23.62 29.60
CA PHE A 60 11.11 -24.68 30.15
C PHE A 60 12.58 -24.23 30.18
N GLN A 61 13.44 -24.97 30.90
CA GLN A 61 14.85 -24.64 31.04
C GLN A 61 15.61 -24.77 29.70
N GLY A 62 16.30 -23.71 29.28
CA GLY A 62 17.00 -23.66 27.99
C GLY A 62 16.10 -23.40 26.78
N ARG A 63 14.84 -22.98 27.03
CA ARG A 63 13.86 -22.66 25.99
C ARG A 63 14.36 -21.60 25.02
N ASP A 64 14.91 -20.49 25.52
CA ASP A 64 15.17 -19.33 24.67
C ASP A 64 16.26 -19.62 23.62
N ASP A 65 17.35 -20.28 24.01
CA ASP A 65 18.41 -20.74 23.10
C ASP A 65 17.89 -21.75 22.07
N PHE A 66 17.06 -22.69 22.51
CA PHE A 66 16.43 -23.67 21.64
C PHE A 66 15.45 -23.01 20.66
N GLN A 67 14.64 -22.05 21.13
CA GLN A 67 13.64 -21.33 20.36
C GLN A 67 14.30 -20.54 19.23
N ILE A 68 15.38 -19.80 19.50
CA ILE A 68 16.12 -19.08 18.46
C ILE A 68 16.68 -20.03 17.41
N THR A 69 17.26 -21.16 17.83
CA THR A 69 17.80 -22.16 16.89
C THR A 69 16.69 -22.77 16.03
N LEU A 70 15.53 -23.07 16.63
CA LEU A 70 14.36 -23.60 15.93
C LEU A 70 13.77 -22.60 14.93
N LEU A 71 13.67 -21.32 15.30
CA LEU A 71 13.22 -20.27 14.40
C LEU A 71 14.17 -20.11 13.21
N ARG A 72 15.50 -20.15 13.42
CA ARG A 72 16.48 -20.14 12.31
C ARG A 72 16.37 -21.35 11.39
N ILE A 73 16.06 -22.52 11.93
CA ILE A 73 15.79 -23.72 11.12
C ILE A 73 14.55 -23.49 10.25
N LEU A 74 13.46 -23.00 10.85
CA LEU A 74 12.22 -22.71 10.12
C LEU A 74 12.41 -21.61 9.06
N GLU A 75 13.21 -20.58 9.35
CA GLU A 75 13.58 -19.51 8.41
C GLU A 75 14.29 -20.02 7.15
N SER A 76 15.06 -21.11 7.26
CA SER A 76 15.76 -21.70 6.11
C SER A 76 14.86 -22.53 5.18
N ILE A 77 13.65 -22.89 5.62
CA ILE A 77 12.76 -23.78 4.86
C ILE A 77 12.11 -23.10 3.64
N PRO A 78 11.63 -21.84 3.72
CA PRO A 78 11.13 -21.11 2.56
C PRO A 78 12.04 -21.08 1.33
N GLU A 79 13.37 -21.22 1.51
CA GLU A 79 14.31 -21.36 0.39
C GLU A 79 14.05 -22.59 -0.49
N GLU A 80 13.32 -23.58 0.03
CA GLU A 80 12.86 -24.80 -0.65
C GLU A 80 11.34 -24.75 -0.88
N SER A 81 10.87 -23.71 -1.58
CA SER A 81 9.45 -23.46 -1.89
C SER A 81 8.62 -24.72 -2.27
N PRO A 82 9.10 -25.67 -3.11
CA PRO A 82 8.34 -26.87 -3.45
C PRO A 82 7.89 -27.69 -2.23
N VAL A 83 8.71 -27.74 -1.18
CA VAL A 83 8.41 -28.53 0.01
C VAL A 83 7.25 -27.96 0.81
N ILE A 84 7.10 -26.63 0.83
CA ILE A 84 5.96 -25.93 1.44
C ILE A 84 4.70 -26.23 0.63
N LEU A 85 4.77 -26.14 -0.70
CA LEU A 85 3.64 -26.38 -1.59
C LEU A 85 3.16 -27.83 -1.60
N GLU A 86 4.06 -28.79 -1.41
CA GLU A 86 3.73 -30.21 -1.21
C GLU A 86 3.09 -30.49 0.16
N ASN A 87 3.35 -29.65 1.17
CA ASN A 87 2.93 -29.88 2.56
C ASN A 87 2.27 -28.66 3.26
N PRO A 88 1.34 -27.93 2.61
CA PRO A 88 0.88 -26.63 3.10
C PRO A 88 0.10 -26.74 4.40
N SER A 89 -0.60 -27.85 4.65
CA SER A 89 -1.39 -28.05 5.88
C SER A 89 -0.53 -28.07 7.15
N ILE A 90 0.72 -28.52 7.08
CA ILE A 90 1.65 -28.49 8.22
C ILE A 90 1.96 -27.05 8.62
N PHE A 91 2.13 -26.18 7.62
CA PHE A 91 2.40 -24.77 7.84
C PHE A 91 1.15 -24.04 8.32
N ILE A 92 0.05 -24.16 7.56
CA ILE A 92 -1.20 -23.43 7.82
C ILE A 92 -1.77 -23.80 9.19
N ARG A 93 -1.87 -25.09 9.51
CA ARG A 93 -2.54 -25.55 10.75
C ARG A 93 -1.60 -25.78 11.93
N GLY A 94 -0.29 -25.82 11.71
CA GLY A 94 0.71 -26.07 12.74
C GLY A 94 1.60 -24.85 12.98
N ILE A 95 2.48 -24.56 12.03
CA ILE A 95 3.56 -23.59 12.22
C ILE A 95 3.04 -22.14 12.34
N LEU A 96 2.15 -21.69 11.44
CA LEU A 96 1.67 -20.30 11.42
C LEU A 96 0.95 -19.88 12.73
N PRO A 97 0.01 -20.67 13.29
CA PRO A 97 -0.56 -20.39 14.60
C PRO A 97 0.49 -20.24 15.71
N SER A 98 1.45 -21.14 15.77
CA SER A 98 2.49 -21.13 16.81
C SER A 98 3.43 -19.94 16.69
N LEU A 99 3.75 -19.48 15.47
CA LEU A 99 4.53 -18.26 15.27
C LEU A 99 3.82 -17.03 15.85
N ALA A 100 2.49 -16.93 15.71
CA ALA A 100 1.72 -15.85 16.31
C ALA A 100 1.73 -15.89 17.84
N VAL A 101 1.58 -17.08 18.43
CA VAL A 101 1.66 -17.27 19.89
C VAL A 101 3.05 -16.88 20.40
N LEU A 102 4.10 -17.34 19.71
CA LEU A 102 5.48 -17.04 20.07
C LEU A 102 5.79 -15.55 19.96
N TYR A 103 5.40 -14.90 18.87
CA TYR A 103 5.59 -13.46 18.71
C TYR A 103 5.02 -12.69 19.90
N LYS A 104 3.76 -12.98 20.28
CA LYS A 104 3.07 -12.30 21.39
C LYS A 104 3.73 -12.55 22.75
N GLY A 105 4.27 -13.75 22.97
CA GLY A 105 4.89 -14.14 24.23
C GLY A 105 6.36 -13.75 24.37
N ASN A 106 7.00 -13.27 23.31
CA ASN A 106 8.44 -13.02 23.32
C ASN A 106 8.82 -11.56 23.60
N ARG A 107 9.98 -11.36 24.22
CA ARG A 107 10.58 -10.05 24.48
C ARG A 107 11.83 -9.78 23.66
N ASP A 108 12.43 -10.81 23.07
CA ASP A 108 13.60 -10.68 22.22
C ASP A 108 13.17 -10.20 20.82
N GLY A 109 13.74 -9.08 20.38
CA GLY A 109 13.44 -8.47 19.08
C GLY A 109 13.77 -9.39 17.91
N ASN A 110 14.87 -10.16 17.98
CA ASN A 110 15.27 -11.08 16.91
C ASN A 110 14.29 -12.25 16.78
N ALA A 111 13.85 -12.83 17.90
CA ALA A 111 12.84 -13.88 17.91
C ALA A 111 11.51 -13.39 17.33
N ARG A 112 11.07 -12.19 17.73
CA ARG A 112 9.85 -11.56 17.20
C ARG A 112 9.96 -11.33 15.70
N PHE A 113 11.07 -10.76 15.23
CA PHE A 113 11.32 -10.56 13.81
C PHE A 113 11.31 -11.88 13.03
N LEU A 114 12.01 -12.92 13.51
CA LEU A 114 12.00 -14.23 12.88
C LEU A 114 10.59 -14.83 12.80
N CYS A 115 9.76 -14.69 13.84
CA CYS A 115 8.39 -15.18 13.82
C CYS A 115 7.58 -14.55 12.68
N LEU A 116 7.65 -13.23 12.53
CA LEU A 116 6.96 -12.51 11.46
C LEU A 116 7.55 -12.83 10.09
N LYS A 117 8.88 -12.88 9.96
CA LYS A 117 9.56 -13.18 8.70
C LYS A 117 9.17 -14.55 8.16
N ILE A 118 9.21 -15.59 9.00
CA ILE A 118 8.80 -16.95 8.61
C ILE A 118 7.32 -16.96 8.20
N MET A 119 6.46 -16.27 8.96
CA MET A 119 5.04 -16.15 8.61
C MET A 119 4.86 -15.48 7.25
N PHE A 120 5.56 -14.38 7.00
CA PHE A 120 5.55 -13.68 5.72
C PHE A 120 6.02 -14.59 4.58
N ASP A 121 7.21 -15.19 4.67
CA ASP A 121 7.82 -15.99 3.61
C ASP A 121 6.94 -17.22 3.27
N VAL A 122 6.39 -17.89 4.27
CA VAL A 122 5.49 -19.03 4.08
C VAL A 122 4.17 -18.60 3.44
N MET A 123 3.56 -17.50 3.90
CA MET A 123 2.30 -17.02 3.33
C MET A 123 2.48 -16.52 1.90
N ASP A 124 3.59 -15.84 1.59
CA ASP A 124 3.93 -15.38 0.24
C ASP A 124 4.08 -16.55 -0.75
N ILE A 125 4.80 -17.61 -0.36
CA ILE A 125 4.93 -18.83 -1.18
C ILE A 125 3.57 -19.48 -1.43
N ILE A 126 2.76 -19.62 -0.38
CA ILE A 126 1.44 -20.27 -0.48
C ILE A 126 0.51 -19.42 -1.36
N LEU A 127 0.40 -18.11 -1.14
CA LEU A 127 -0.53 -17.25 -1.85
C LEU A 127 -0.20 -17.09 -3.35
N ASN A 128 1.09 -17.03 -3.70
CA ASN A 128 1.51 -16.91 -5.09
C ASN A 128 1.35 -18.22 -5.89
N GLU A 129 0.99 -19.34 -5.24
CA GLU A 129 0.78 -20.61 -5.91
C GLU A 129 -0.65 -20.72 -6.50
N SER A 130 -0.74 -20.72 -7.83
CA SER A 130 -2.00 -20.75 -8.59
C SER A 130 -2.88 -21.99 -8.37
N SER A 131 -2.37 -23.04 -7.72
CA SER A 131 -3.03 -24.35 -7.58
C SER A 131 -3.82 -24.55 -6.27
N LEU A 132 -3.91 -23.55 -5.40
CA LEU A 132 -4.63 -23.64 -4.13
C LEU A 132 -6.15 -23.54 -4.28
N LYS A 133 -6.81 -24.67 -4.57
CA LYS A 133 -8.28 -24.75 -4.59
C LYS A 133 -8.88 -24.96 -3.18
N ASP A 134 -9.89 -24.14 -2.92
CA ASP A 134 -10.99 -24.19 -1.94
C ASP A 134 -10.60 -24.32 -0.44
N GLN A 135 -10.49 -25.54 0.10
CA GLN A 135 -10.38 -25.72 1.56
C GLN A 135 -9.12 -25.08 2.17
N ARG A 136 -8.01 -25.08 1.43
CA ARG A 136 -6.73 -24.50 1.89
C ARG A 136 -6.78 -22.98 1.95
N SER A 137 -7.53 -22.36 1.02
CA SER A 137 -7.76 -20.92 1.01
C SER A 137 -8.59 -20.49 2.22
N GLU A 138 -9.64 -21.26 2.55
CA GLU A 138 -10.44 -21.01 3.76
C GLU A 138 -9.62 -21.14 5.05
N ASP A 139 -8.80 -22.19 5.17
CA ASP A 139 -7.91 -22.36 6.32
C ASP A 139 -6.94 -21.17 6.45
N LEU A 140 -6.31 -20.75 5.36
CA LEU A 140 -5.35 -19.65 5.40
C LEU A 140 -6.03 -18.31 5.67
N LYS A 141 -7.26 -18.11 5.20
CA LYS A 141 -8.11 -16.98 5.56
C LYS A 141 -8.44 -16.99 7.06
N LEU A 142 -8.79 -18.15 7.63
CA LEU A 142 -9.01 -18.29 9.07
C LEU A 142 -7.75 -17.97 9.87
N ILE A 143 -6.58 -18.43 9.43
CA ILE A 143 -5.30 -18.12 10.08
C ILE A 143 -5.00 -16.62 10.04
N SER A 144 -5.19 -15.99 8.89
CA SER A 144 -4.98 -14.55 8.70
C SER A 144 -5.82 -13.72 9.67
N ASN A 145 -7.10 -14.07 9.83
CA ASN A 145 -8.03 -13.35 10.70
C ASN A 145 -7.89 -13.69 12.19
N SER A 146 -7.49 -14.93 12.52
CA SER A 146 -7.43 -15.39 13.91
C SER A 146 -6.07 -15.19 14.57
N HIS A 147 -4.99 -15.10 13.79
CA HIS A 147 -3.61 -15.07 14.29
C HIS A 147 -2.86 -13.82 13.85
N PHE A 148 -2.86 -13.47 12.55
CA PHE A 148 -2.09 -12.31 12.08
C PHE A 148 -2.78 -10.98 12.40
N LEU A 149 -4.04 -10.80 11.97
CA LEU A 149 -4.76 -9.54 12.12
C LEU A 149 -4.84 -9.05 13.58
N PRO A 150 -5.09 -9.91 14.60
CA PRO A 150 -5.07 -9.47 16.00
C PRO A 150 -3.70 -9.01 16.51
N LEU A 151 -2.60 -9.47 15.89
CA LEU A 151 -1.25 -9.02 16.21
C LEU A 151 -0.86 -7.74 15.47
N TYR A 152 -1.55 -7.41 14.37
CA TYR A 152 -1.21 -6.26 13.55
C TYR A 152 -1.02 -4.96 14.34
N PRO A 153 -1.92 -4.55 15.27
CA PRO A 153 -1.73 -3.33 16.05
C PRO A 153 -0.42 -3.26 16.84
N THR A 154 0.08 -4.41 17.33
CA THR A 154 1.37 -4.52 18.03
C THR A 154 2.55 -4.59 17.08
N LEU A 155 2.37 -5.18 15.90
CA LEU A 155 3.42 -5.32 14.89
C LEU A 155 3.85 -3.96 14.31
N ILE A 156 2.90 -3.05 14.07
CA ILE A 156 3.20 -1.70 13.56
C ILE A 156 3.84 -0.78 14.61
N GLU A 157 3.65 -1.05 15.91
CA GLU A 157 4.30 -0.29 17.00
C GLU A 157 5.69 -0.85 17.38
N ASP A 158 6.15 -1.90 16.70
CA ASP A 158 7.39 -2.59 17.05
C ASP A 158 8.64 -1.92 16.44
N GLU A 159 9.82 -2.41 16.82
CA GLU A 159 11.11 -1.94 16.31
C GLU A 159 11.35 -2.37 14.86
N ASP A 160 12.08 -1.54 14.10
CA ASP A 160 12.49 -1.89 12.74
C ASP A 160 13.28 -3.22 12.70
N PRO A 161 13.05 -4.09 11.70
CA PRO A 161 12.23 -3.89 10.49
C PRO A 161 10.80 -4.48 10.59
N ILE A 162 10.30 -4.78 11.78
CA ILE A 162 9.03 -5.51 11.99
C ILE A 162 7.81 -4.78 11.37
N PRO A 163 7.61 -3.47 11.58
CA PRO A 163 6.47 -2.74 11.00
C PRO A 163 6.38 -2.87 9.47
N MET A 164 7.53 -2.79 8.79
CA MET A 164 7.62 -2.89 7.33
C MET A 164 7.15 -4.27 6.83
N TYR A 165 7.58 -5.35 7.47
CA TYR A 165 7.15 -6.71 7.10
C TYR A 165 5.66 -6.92 7.38
N ALA A 166 5.16 -6.37 8.48
CA ALA A 166 3.75 -6.49 8.84
C ALA A 166 2.86 -5.76 7.83
N GLN A 167 3.25 -4.56 7.40
CA GLN A 167 2.56 -3.80 6.36
C GLN A 167 2.56 -4.55 5.03
N LYS A 168 3.71 -5.09 4.61
CA LYS A 168 3.81 -5.89 3.38
C LYS A 168 2.89 -7.12 3.43
N LEU A 169 2.87 -7.84 4.56
CA LEU A 169 1.99 -8.98 4.75
C LEU A 169 0.50 -8.56 4.70
N LEU A 170 0.13 -7.47 5.36
CA LEU A 170 -1.27 -7.00 5.36
C LEU A 170 -1.73 -6.61 3.95
N VAL A 171 -0.91 -5.88 3.20
CA VAL A 171 -1.23 -5.50 1.80
C VAL A 171 -1.48 -6.76 0.96
N MET A 172 -0.57 -7.74 1.04
CA MET A 172 -0.74 -9.01 0.34
C MET A 172 -2.05 -9.71 0.74
N LEU A 173 -2.38 -9.78 2.04
CA LEU A 173 -3.61 -10.43 2.50
C LEU A 173 -4.90 -9.71 2.09
N ILE A 174 -4.83 -8.40 1.85
CA ILE A 174 -5.93 -7.62 1.27
C ILE A 174 -6.04 -7.91 -0.23
N GLU A 175 -4.93 -7.90 -0.97
CA GLU A 175 -4.89 -8.17 -2.42
C GLU A 175 -5.45 -9.56 -2.78
N PHE A 176 -5.24 -10.56 -1.92
CA PHE A 176 -5.76 -11.92 -2.08
C PHE A 176 -7.16 -12.14 -1.46
N ASP A 177 -7.86 -11.10 -0.97
CA ASP A 177 -9.19 -11.16 -0.33
C ASP A 177 -9.27 -11.99 0.96
N TYR A 178 -8.15 -12.11 1.70
CA TYR A 178 -8.08 -12.91 2.94
C TYR A 178 -8.37 -12.06 4.18
N ILE A 179 -8.05 -10.77 4.14
CA ILE A 179 -8.46 -9.76 5.12
C ILE A 179 -9.30 -8.72 4.39
N LYS A 180 -10.47 -8.39 4.92
CA LYS A 180 -11.29 -7.33 4.34
C LYS A 180 -10.87 -5.99 4.91
N ILE A 181 -10.97 -4.93 4.11
CA ILE A 181 -10.76 -3.57 4.59
C ILE A 181 -11.68 -3.27 5.79
N SER A 182 -12.93 -3.76 5.77
CA SER A 182 -13.88 -3.61 6.90
C SER A 182 -13.33 -4.06 8.26
N ASP A 183 -12.39 -5.01 8.26
CA ASP A 183 -11.80 -5.56 9.48
C ASP A 183 -10.70 -4.67 10.07
N ILE A 184 -10.27 -3.63 9.34
CA ILE A 184 -9.22 -2.66 9.73
C ILE A 184 -9.68 -1.19 9.74
N LEU A 185 -10.97 -0.91 9.54
CA LEU A 185 -11.53 0.45 9.43
C LEU A 185 -11.72 1.22 10.76
N ASP A 186 -11.17 0.74 11.86
CA ASP A 186 -11.15 1.50 13.11
C ASP A 186 -10.23 2.75 13.00
N LEU A 187 -10.66 3.88 13.56
CA LEU A 187 -9.94 5.16 13.46
C LEU A 187 -8.49 5.07 13.95
N LYS A 188 -8.20 4.32 15.03
CA LYS A 188 -6.83 4.17 15.53
C LYS A 188 -5.97 3.42 14.53
N MET A 189 -6.52 2.38 13.89
CA MET A 189 -5.80 1.60 12.88
C MET A 189 -5.58 2.40 11.59
N VAL A 190 -6.59 3.12 11.11
CA VAL A 190 -6.48 4.01 9.95
C VAL A 190 -5.44 5.10 10.23
N SER A 191 -5.51 5.78 11.37
CA SER A 191 -4.54 6.82 11.75
C SER A 191 -3.10 6.30 11.71
N LYS A 192 -2.86 5.11 12.26
CA LYS A 192 -1.54 4.47 12.25
C LYS A 192 -1.04 4.16 10.84
N CYS A 193 -1.91 3.72 9.94
CA CYS A 193 -1.52 3.42 8.56
C CYS A 193 -1.03 4.67 7.81
N PHE A 194 -1.55 5.85 8.15
CA PHE A 194 -1.16 7.12 7.54
C PHE A 194 -0.03 7.85 8.30
N GLU A 195 0.42 7.33 9.45
CA GLU A 195 1.37 8.01 10.33
C GLU A 195 2.73 8.28 9.67
N PHE A 196 3.16 7.42 8.75
CA PHE A 196 4.42 7.60 8.02
C PHE A 196 4.47 8.92 7.22
N LEU A 197 3.31 9.47 6.81
CA LEU A 197 3.22 10.76 6.11
C LEU A 197 3.55 11.95 7.03
N LEU A 198 3.50 11.75 8.35
CA LEU A 198 3.81 12.77 9.34
C LEU A 198 5.32 12.84 9.64
N GLY A 199 6.05 11.76 9.36
CA GLY A 199 7.50 11.65 9.56
C GLY A 199 8.34 12.14 8.38
N ASP A 200 9.57 11.62 8.29
CA ASP A 200 10.47 11.85 7.16
C ASP A 200 10.04 11.02 5.95
N LEU A 201 9.74 11.70 4.83
CA LEU A 201 9.30 11.06 3.59
C LEU A 201 10.37 10.16 2.97
N ALA A 202 11.66 10.35 3.30
CA ALA A 202 12.73 9.47 2.86
C ALA A 202 12.58 8.03 3.42
N ASN A 203 11.84 7.86 4.52
CA ASN A 203 11.54 6.57 5.13
C ASN A 203 10.22 5.97 4.64
N ALA A 204 9.53 6.63 3.70
CA ALA A 204 8.28 6.13 3.15
C ALA A 204 8.52 4.81 2.40
N ASN A 205 7.64 3.84 2.63
CA ASN A 205 7.64 2.55 1.93
C ASN A 205 6.47 2.48 0.96
N VAL A 206 6.67 1.92 -0.24
CA VAL A 206 5.61 1.78 -1.26
C VAL A 206 4.41 1.00 -0.73
N ASN A 207 4.65 0.01 0.15
CA ASN A 207 3.58 -0.77 0.78
C ASN A 207 2.69 0.09 1.68
N ASN A 208 3.23 1.15 2.30
CA ASN A 208 2.43 2.09 3.10
C ASN A 208 1.48 2.87 2.20
N VAL A 209 1.97 3.33 1.04
CA VAL A 209 1.17 4.04 0.04
C VAL A 209 0.08 3.12 -0.51
N LYS A 210 0.41 1.87 -0.84
CA LYS A 210 -0.56 0.85 -1.29
C LYS A 210 -1.63 0.56 -0.24
N LEU A 211 -1.26 0.45 1.04
CA LEU A 211 -2.21 0.26 2.13
C LEU A 211 -3.14 1.46 2.29
N CYS A 212 -2.59 2.69 2.29
CA CYS A 212 -3.37 3.92 2.30
C CYS A 212 -4.32 4.02 1.10
N LEU A 213 -3.87 3.61 -0.08
CA LEU A 213 -4.68 3.57 -1.30
C LEU A 213 -5.84 2.57 -1.15
N ALA A 214 -5.57 1.36 -0.68
CA ALA A 214 -6.60 0.34 -0.45
C ALA A 214 -7.65 0.81 0.57
N LEU A 215 -7.20 1.45 1.66
CA LEU A 215 -8.07 2.06 2.67
C LEU A 215 -8.93 3.18 2.08
N ALA A 216 -8.32 4.16 1.38
CA ALA A 216 -9.04 5.30 0.83
C ALA A 216 -9.98 4.91 -0.33
N SER A 217 -9.69 3.83 -1.05
CA SER A 217 -10.51 3.34 -2.16
C SER A 217 -11.68 2.45 -1.69
N ALA A 218 -11.70 2.03 -0.43
CA ALA A 218 -12.72 1.13 0.08
C ALA A 218 -14.11 1.81 0.14
N PRO A 219 -15.17 1.17 -0.36
CA PRO A 219 -16.51 1.76 -0.37
C PRO A 219 -17.09 1.99 1.03
N GLU A 220 -16.57 1.31 2.05
CA GLU A 220 -16.95 1.46 3.45
C GLU A 220 -16.20 2.60 4.16
N MET A 221 -15.19 3.21 3.51
CA MET A 221 -14.40 4.30 4.10
C MET A 221 -15.24 5.58 4.24
N ASP A 222 -15.30 6.13 5.46
CA ASP A 222 -15.96 7.41 5.74
C ASP A 222 -15.00 8.57 5.43
N SER A 223 -15.43 9.50 4.58
CA SER A 223 -14.67 10.71 4.25
C SER A 223 -14.39 11.58 5.48
N LYS A 224 -15.21 11.50 6.54
CA LYS A 224 -14.93 12.18 7.82
C LYS A 224 -13.69 11.62 8.50
N LEU A 225 -13.47 10.30 8.46
CA LEU A 225 -12.27 9.67 9.02
C LEU A 225 -11.03 10.17 8.28
N LEU A 226 -11.07 10.15 6.94
CA LEU A 226 -9.97 10.68 6.11
C LEU A 226 -9.73 12.18 6.39
N SER A 227 -10.79 12.97 6.54
CA SER A 227 -10.68 14.40 6.88
C SER A 227 -10.05 14.65 8.25
N GLN A 228 -10.24 13.76 9.23
CA GLN A 228 -9.66 13.91 10.56
C GLN A 228 -8.13 13.69 10.55
N LEU A 229 -7.61 12.96 9.58
CA LEU A 229 -6.18 12.69 9.44
C LEU A 229 -5.38 13.94 9.06
N LYS A 230 -5.99 14.89 8.32
CA LYS A 230 -5.33 16.13 7.83
C LYS A 230 -4.04 15.86 7.05
N VAL A 231 -4.06 14.85 6.18
CA VAL A 231 -2.89 14.34 5.45
C VAL A 231 -2.83 14.78 3.99
N VAL A 232 -3.81 15.53 3.47
CA VAL A 232 -3.88 15.87 2.03
C VAL A 232 -2.59 16.55 1.56
N ARG A 233 -2.14 17.58 2.28
CA ARG A 233 -0.86 18.25 1.98
C ARG A 233 0.34 17.31 2.03
N LYS A 234 0.35 16.35 2.95
CA LYS A 234 1.46 15.40 3.10
C LYS A 234 1.48 14.38 1.96
N ILE A 235 0.32 13.95 1.48
CA ILE A 235 0.19 13.13 0.27
C ILE A 235 0.73 13.90 -0.95
N GLY A 236 0.35 15.18 -1.07
CA GLY A 236 0.88 16.07 -2.11
C GLY A 236 2.40 16.22 -2.07
N ASN A 237 2.95 16.48 -0.88
CA ASN A 237 4.41 16.57 -0.68
C ASN A 237 5.12 15.25 -1.02
N LEU A 238 4.51 14.10 -0.70
CA LEU A 238 5.07 12.79 -1.06
C LEU A 238 5.05 12.57 -2.57
N LEU A 239 3.99 12.98 -3.28
CA LEU A 239 3.94 12.95 -4.74
C LEU A 239 5.09 13.78 -5.36
N GLU A 240 5.29 15.01 -4.87
CA GLU A 240 6.39 15.88 -5.31
C GLU A 240 7.76 15.25 -5.03
N PHE A 241 7.94 14.66 -3.84
CA PHE A 241 9.17 14.00 -3.45
C PHE A 241 9.47 12.78 -4.32
N VAL A 242 8.49 11.89 -4.51
CA VAL A 242 8.58 10.68 -5.36
C VAL A 242 8.94 11.06 -6.79
N TYR A 243 8.26 12.07 -7.34
CA TYR A 243 8.54 12.56 -8.69
C TYR A 243 9.94 13.15 -8.80
N ALA A 244 10.35 14.01 -7.86
CA ALA A 244 11.68 14.64 -7.88
C ALA A 244 12.84 13.66 -7.63
N LYS A 245 12.56 12.45 -7.14
CA LYS A 245 13.55 11.40 -6.86
C LYS A 245 13.49 10.25 -7.85
N ASP A 246 12.68 10.35 -8.90
CA ASP A 246 12.49 9.30 -9.92
C ASP A 246 12.17 7.91 -9.30
N MET A 247 11.32 7.91 -8.26
CA MET A 247 10.90 6.68 -7.57
C MET A 247 9.73 6.03 -8.33
N GLU A 248 10.01 5.42 -9.48
CA GLU A 248 9.00 4.88 -10.42
C GLU A 248 7.97 3.95 -9.74
N ASP A 249 8.43 3.02 -8.89
CA ASP A 249 7.58 2.06 -8.17
C ASP A 249 6.49 2.72 -7.29
N PHE A 250 6.69 3.99 -6.90
CA PHE A 250 5.76 4.73 -6.07
C PHE A 250 4.72 5.52 -6.87
N LEU A 251 5.01 5.88 -8.13
CA LEU A 251 4.21 6.85 -8.91
C LEU A 251 2.76 6.39 -9.07
N GLU A 252 2.53 5.17 -9.54
CA GLU A 252 1.18 4.66 -9.72
C GLU A 252 0.40 4.57 -8.39
N PRO A 253 0.95 3.97 -7.31
CA PRO A 253 0.29 3.98 -5.99
C PRO A 253 0.00 5.38 -5.43
N ILE A 254 0.91 6.34 -5.54
CA ILE A 254 0.73 7.67 -4.92
C ILE A 254 -0.28 8.53 -5.69
N ILE A 255 -0.29 8.48 -7.03
CA ILE A 255 -1.30 9.17 -7.83
C ILE A 255 -2.66 8.47 -7.65
N GLY A 256 -2.68 7.14 -7.53
CA GLY A 256 -3.88 6.40 -7.15
C GLY A 256 -4.44 6.87 -5.80
N LEU A 257 -3.57 7.07 -4.79
CA LEU A 257 -3.99 7.55 -3.46
C LEU A 257 -4.55 8.98 -3.54
N PHE A 258 -3.90 9.84 -4.33
CA PHE A 258 -4.37 11.19 -4.63
C PHE A 258 -5.78 11.16 -5.25
N ARG A 259 -5.99 10.30 -6.24
CA ARG A 259 -7.29 10.06 -6.90
C ARG A 259 -8.34 9.58 -5.91
N ALA A 260 -8.00 8.63 -5.04
CA ALA A 260 -8.93 8.09 -4.05
C ALA A 260 -9.46 9.18 -3.10
N PHE A 261 -8.58 10.05 -2.59
CA PHE A 261 -8.99 11.19 -1.75
C PHE A 261 -9.91 12.18 -2.48
N LEU A 262 -9.65 12.44 -3.76
CA LEU A 262 -10.52 13.28 -4.58
C LEU A 262 -11.90 12.64 -4.78
N LEU A 263 -11.97 11.34 -5.06
CA LEU A 263 -13.23 10.61 -5.20
C LEU A 263 -14.03 10.58 -3.89
N CYS A 264 -13.37 10.38 -2.75
CA CYS A 264 -14.00 10.46 -1.44
C CYS A 264 -14.63 11.83 -1.17
N SER A 265 -14.02 12.91 -1.69
CA SER A 265 -14.51 14.28 -1.52
C SER A 265 -15.73 14.62 -2.39
N ILE A 266 -15.91 13.95 -3.54
CA ILE A 266 -17.05 14.18 -4.45
C ILE A 266 -18.33 13.50 -3.93
N GLY A 267 -18.22 12.54 -3.02
CA GLY A 267 -19.37 11.82 -2.49
C GLY A 267 -20.04 10.95 -3.55
N SER A 268 -19.30 10.01 -4.17
CA SER A 268 -19.90 9.01 -5.06
C SER A 268 -19.87 7.61 -4.43
N ARG A 269 -21.01 7.20 -3.84
CA ARG A 269 -21.35 5.79 -3.63
C ARG A 269 -21.55 5.11 -4.99
N LYS A 270 -20.96 3.93 -5.13
CA LYS A 270 -21.05 2.92 -6.20
C LYS A 270 -20.14 3.14 -7.41
N GLY A 271 -19.08 2.32 -7.44
CA GLY A 271 -18.61 1.64 -8.65
C GLY A 271 -18.21 2.52 -9.80
N PHE A 272 -17.10 3.26 -9.65
CA PHE A 272 -16.32 3.64 -10.83
C PHE A 272 -15.63 2.38 -11.36
N ILE A 273 -16.34 1.67 -12.24
CA ILE A 273 -15.72 0.73 -13.17
C ILE A 273 -14.69 1.54 -13.95
N TYR A 274 -13.50 0.97 -14.15
CA TYR A 274 -12.46 1.51 -15.01
C TYR A 274 -13.02 1.63 -16.44
N THR A 275 -13.74 2.72 -16.75
CA THR A 275 -14.16 3.02 -18.10
C THR A 275 -12.95 3.62 -18.79
N LYS A 276 -12.49 2.96 -19.86
CA LYS A 276 -11.43 3.46 -20.76
C LYS A 276 -11.78 4.80 -21.43
N GLU A 277 -12.94 5.38 -21.13
CA GLU A 277 -13.41 6.66 -21.63
C GLU A 277 -13.51 7.68 -20.48
N PRO A 278 -12.97 8.89 -20.65
CA PRO A 278 -12.97 9.91 -19.61
C PRO A 278 -14.35 10.50 -19.42
N THR A 279 -14.73 10.71 -18.15
CA THR A 279 -15.81 11.61 -17.76
C THR A 279 -15.41 13.04 -18.11
N LEU A 280 -15.73 13.51 -19.33
CA LEU A 280 -15.50 14.89 -19.75
C LEU A 280 -16.07 15.88 -18.73
N LEU A 281 -15.40 17.02 -18.52
CA LEU A 281 -15.97 18.14 -17.76
C LEU A 281 -17.24 18.57 -18.51
N GLY A 282 -18.41 18.26 -17.94
CA GLY A 282 -19.69 18.70 -18.50
C GLY A 282 -19.72 20.23 -18.63
N PRO A 283 -20.57 20.77 -19.52
CA PRO A 283 -20.83 22.21 -19.53
C PRO A 283 -21.26 22.64 -18.13
N ILE A 284 -20.84 23.83 -17.70
CA ILE A 284 -21.27 24.43 -16.43
C ILE A 284 -22.80 24.46 -16.47
N SER A 285 -23.46 23.47 -15.88
CA SER A 285 -24.87 23.60 -15.59
C SER A 285 -24.93 24.70 -14.54
N SER A 286 -25.72 25.71 -14.84
CA SER A 286 -26.23 26.66 -13.85
C SER A 286 -27.13 25.89 -12.89
N GLU A 287 -26.56 24.98 -12.10
CA GLU A 287 -27.25 24.39 -10.96
C GLU A 287 -27.06 25.35 -9.78
N PRO A 288 -28.18 25.78 -9.17
CA PRO A 288 -28.13 26.67 -8.02
C PRO A 288 -27.53 25.88 -6.87
N SER A 289 -26.33 26.25 -6.43
CA SER A 289 -25.75 25.85 -5.14
C SER A 289 -26.28 24.50 -4.66
N ALA A 290 -25.93 23.40 -5.36
CA ALA A 290 -26.06 22.11 -4.71
C ALA A 290 -25.20 22.27 -3.46
N GLN A 291 -25.83 22.37 -2.29
CA GLN A 291 -25.14 22.29 -1.03
C GLN A 291 -24.40 20.97 -1.11
N ILE A 292 -23.13 21.00 -1.50
CA ILE A 292 -22.18 19.94 -1.21
C ILE A 292 -22.36 19.81 0.28
N ASP A 293 -22.97 18.71 0.70
CA ASP A 293 -23.27 18.48 2.08
C ASP A 293 -21.90 18.49 2.78
N LEU A 294 -21.52 19.63 3.36
CA LEU A 294 -20.19 19.89 3.92
C LEU A 294 -19.81 18.82 4.97
N GLN A 295 -20.81 18.05 5.42
CA GLN A 295 -20.65 16.88 6.26
C GLN A 295 -19.96 15.69 5.59
N GLN A 296 -19.82 15.62 4.27
CA GLN A 296 -19.25 14.46 3.56
C GLN A 296 -17.96 14.75 2.78
N CYS A 297 -17.40 15.96 2.87
CA CYS A 297 -16.19 16.35 2.14
C CYS A 297 -14.93 16.27 3.03
N ILE A 298 -13.78 15.96 2.43
CA ILE A 298 -12.47 16.06 3.10
C ILE A 298 -12.09 17.55 3.18
N LEU A 299 -11.99 18.09 4.40
CA LEU A 299 -11.88 19.54 4.62
C LEU A 299 -10.59 20.17 4.06
N ASP A 300 -9.50 19.42 4.05
CA ASP A 300 -8.19 19.86 3.55
C ASP A 300 -7.96 19.50 2.08
N ILE A 301 -8.97 19.04 1.34
CA ILE A 301 -8.83 18.60 -0.07
C ILE A 301 -8.29 19.70 -1.00
N THR A 302 -8.52 20.96 -0.65
CA THR A 302 -8.06 22.13 -1.40
C THR A 302 -6.55 22.25 -1.45
N ASP A 303 -5.82 21.66 -0.49
CA ASP A 303 -4.36 21.65 -0.45
C ASP A 303 -3.74 20.95 -1.67
N PHE A 304 -4.45 20.01 -2.29
CA PHE A 304 -4.01 19.37 -3.54
C PHE A 304 -3.88 20.34 -4.73
N GLY A 305 -4.44 21.56 -4.63
CA GLY A 305 -4.26 22.61 -5.63
C GLY A 305 -2.79 22.95 -5.92
N SER A 306 -1.89 22.81 -4.94
CA SER A 306 -0.46 23.07 -5.15
C SER A 306 0.22 22.03 -6.03
N ASN A 307 -0.33 20.82 -6.14
CA ASN A 307 0.30 19.71 -6.86
C ASN A 307 -0.09 19.64 -8.34
N VAL A 308 -0.93 20.55 -8.84
CA VAL A 308 -1.34 20.60 -10.26
C VAL A 308 -0.14 20.65 -11.20
N GLY A 309 0.93 21.34 -10.81
CA GLY A 309 2.16 21.41 -11.60
C GLY A 309 2.82 20.05 -11.85
N VAL A 310 2.86 19.17 -10.85
CA VAL A 310 3.43 17.82 -10.97
C VAL A 310 2.44 16.88 -11.69
N LEU A 311 1.14 17.01 -11.43
CA LEU A 311 0.13 16.25 -12.16
C LEU A 311 0.14 16.54 -13.67
N LEU A 312 0.41 17.79 -14.08
CA LEU A 312 0.57 18.14 -15.49
C LEU A 312 1.79 17.47 -16.12
N GLU A 313 2.92 17.42 -15.41
CA GLU A 313 4.12 16.70 -15.88
C GLU A 313 3.86 15.20 -16.02
N LEU A 314 3.21 14.60 -15.03
CA LEU A 314 2.84 13.19 -15.05
C LEU A 314 1.80 12.86 -16.13
N SER A 315 0.92 13.81 -16.47
CA SER A 315 -0.02 13.69 -17.60
C SER A 315 0.69 13.62 -18.95
N ALA A 316 1.97 14.03 -19.03
CA ALA A 316 2.83 13.92 -20.20
C ALA A 316 3.72 12.66 -20.18
N SER A 317 3.54 11.76 -19.20
CA SER A 317 4.31 10.51 -19.08
C SER A 317 4.13 9.61 -20.30
N HIS A 318 5.16 8.83 -20.61
CA HIS A 318 5.09 7.78 -21.64
C HIS A 318 4.23 6.59 -21.20
N GLU A 319 4.06 6.40 -19.89
CA GLU A 319 3.19 5.36 -19.34
C GLU A 319 1.74 5.84 -19.34
N ALA A 320 0.92 5.20 -20.18
CA ALA A 320 -0.48 5.58 -20.37
C ALA A 320 -1.30 5.52 -19.07
N SER A 321 -1.04 4.53 -18.20
CA SER A 321 -1.70 4.39 -16.90
C SER A 321 -1.44 5.59 -16.00
N ILE A 322 -0.17 5.99 -15.84
CA ILE A 322 0.23 7.16 -15.05
C ILE A 322 -0.38 8.44 -15.64
N ALA A 323 -0.26 8.63 -16.96
CA ALA A 323 -0.78 9.81 -17.64
C ALA A 323 -2.30 9.95 -17.50
N ASP A 324 -3.04 8.85 -17.63
CA ASP A 324 -4.50 8.84 -17.51
C ASP A 324 -4.95 9.16 -16.07
N ILE A 325 -4.36 8.52 -15.05
CA ILE A 325 -4.72 8.75 -13.65
C ILE A 325 -4.35 10.18 -13.23
N ALA A 326 -3.16 10.67 -13.63
CA ALA A 326 -2.72 12.03 -13.31
C ALA A 326 -3.66 13.08 -13.90
N PHE A 327 -4.10 12.89 -15.14
CA PHE A 327 -5.05 13.80 -15.77
C PHE A 327 -6.43 13.71 -15.11
N GLU A 328 -6.91 12.50 -14.79
CA GLU A 328 -8.16 12.32 -14.05
C GLU A 328 -8.12 13.04 -12.69
N CYS A 329 -7.00 13.01 -11.98
CA CYS A 329 -6.80 13.79 -10.75
C CYS A 329 -6.99 15.29 -10.99
N ILE A 330 -6.47 15.85 -12.09
CA ILE A 330 -6.69 17.27 -12.43
C ILE A 330 -8.19 17.56 -12.61
N ILE A 331 -8.91 16.69 -13.34
CA ILE A 331 -10.35 16.84 -13.58
C ILE A 331 -11.15 16.74 -12.28
N LEU A 332 -10.85 15.76 -11.44
CA LEU A 332 -11.51 15.58 -10.15
C LEU A 332 -11.21 16.76 -9.23
N LEU A 333 -9.99 17.29 -9.22
CA LEU A 333 -9.60 18.46 -8.44
C LEU A 333 -10.33 19.73 -8.89
N LEU A 334 -10.55 19.92 -10.20
CA LEU A 334 -11.36 21.02 -10.73
C LEU A 334 -12.84 20.93 -10.32
N LYS A 335 -13.32 19.74 -9.98
CA LYS A 335 -14.68 19.51 -9.44
C LYS A 335 -14.73 19.69 -7.92
N THR A 336 -13.73 19.21 -7.18
CA THR A 336 -13.71 19.26 -5.69
C THR A 336 -13.24 20.59 -5.13
N ALA A 337 -12.23 21.20 -5.75
CA ALA A 337 -11.62 22.45 -5.33
C ALA A 337 -11.43 23.39 -6.54
N PRO A 338 -12.51 23.88 -7.17
CA PRO A 338 -12.45 24.58 -8.45
C PRO A 338 -11.52 25.80 -8.46
N ARG A 339 -11.48 26.54 -7.34
CA ARG A 339 -10.68 27.76 -7.20
C ARG A 339 -9.20 27.43 -7.10
N GLU A 340 -8.83 26.51 -6.22
CA GLU A 340 -7.44 26.11 -5.98
C GLU A 340 -6.87 25.36 -7.19
N ALA A 341 -7.66 24.48 -7.80
CA ALA A 341 -7.32 23.79 -9.04
C ALA A 341 -7.08 24.76 -10.20
N THR A 342 -7.98 25.74 -10.39
CA THR A 342 -7.84 26.78 -11.43
C THR A 342 -6.61 27.64 -11.19
N THR A 343 -6.37 28.03 -9.94
CA THR A 343 -5.16 28.77 -9.55
C THR A 343 -3.92 27.96 -9.89
N GLY A 344 -3.84 26.71 -9.44
CA GLY A 344 -2.71 25.82 -9.70
C GLY A 344 -2.49 25.52 -11.18
N PHE A 345 -3.56 25.36 -11.95
CA PHE A 345 -3.47 25.13 -13.40
C PHE A 345 -2.95 26.35 -14.15
N LEU A 346 -3.52 27.53 -13.89
CA LEU A 346 -3.15 28.76 -14.59
C LEU A 346 -1.75 29.28 -14.20
N THR A 347 -1.27 29.03 -12.99
CA THR A 347 0.12 29.32 -12.61
C THR A 347 1.11 28.35 -13.24
N ASN A 348 0.65 27.16 -13.67
CA ASN A 348 1.43 26.15 -14.39
C ASN A 348 1.04 26.08 -15.89
N LEU A 349 0.45 27.15 -16.42
CA LEU A 349 0.01 27.24 -17.81
C LEU A 349 1.13 26.89 -18.83
N PRO A 350 2.41 27.26 -18.62
CA PRO A 350 3.50 26.83 -19.49
C PRO A 350 3.59 25.31 -19.70
N LYS A 351 3.39 24.52 -18.63
CA LYS A 351 3.44 23.06 -18.69
C LYS A 351 2.30 22.49 -19.55
N ALA A 352 1.10 23.02 -19.40
CA ALA A 352 -0.04 22.65 -20.24
C ALA A 352 0.20 23.00 -21.72
N GLY A 353 0.83 24.14 -22.00
CA GLY A 353 1.18 24.55 -23.36
C GLY A 353 2.17 23.60 -24.04
N LEU A 354 3.15 23.07 -23.30
CA LEU A 354 4.10 22.08 -23.83
C LEU A 354 3.39 20.78 -24.23
N ILE A 355 2.41 20.33 -23.43
CA ILE A 355 1.58 19.17 -23.76
C ILE A 355 0.77 19.46 -25.01
N LEU A 356 0.13 20.63 -25.11
CA LEU A 356 -0.63 21.00 -26.30
C LEU A 356 0.28 21.01 -27.53
N GLU A 357 1.45 21.64 -27.48
CA GLU A 357 2.40 21.74 -28.60
C GLU A 357 2.89 20.36 -29.10
N SER A 358 2.90 19.35 -28.22
CA SER A 358 3.25 17.98 -28.59
C SER A 358 2.29 17.33 -29.59
N TRP A 359 1.15 17.95 -29.91
CA TRP A 359 0.21 17.49 -30.94
C TRP A 359 0.84 17.24 -32.31
N ARG A 360 1.90 17.98 -32.65
CA ARG A 360 2.65 17.82 -33.90
C ARG A 360 3.57 16.59 -33.90
N LYS A 361 3.78 15.96 -32.74
CA LYS A 361 4.71 14.85 -32.50
C LYS A 361 4.00 13.50 -32.30
N GLY A 362 2.67 13.43 -32.55
CA GLY A 362 1.91 12.18 -32.47
C GLY A 362 1.36 11.83 -31.08
N THR A 363 1.26 12.81 -30.17
CA THR A 363 0.60 12.64 -28.87
C THR A 363 -0.87 12.23 -29.02
N SER A 364 -1.36 11.43 -28.07
CA SER A 364 -2.77 11.00 -28.03
C SER A 364 -3.72 12.21 -28.11
N TYR A 365 -4.62 12.20 -29.10
CA TYR A 365 -5.62 13.25 -29.29
C TYR A 365 -6.52 13.43 -28.06
N LEU A 366 -6.75 12.34 -27.32
CA LEU A 366 -7.52 12.36 -26.09
C LEU A 366 -6.88 13.26 -25.03
N ILE A 367 -5.55 13.20 -24.87
CA ILE A 367 -4.80 14.03 -23.90
C ILE A 367 -4.88 15.50 -24.29
N LEU A 368 -4.77 15.80 -25.58
CA LEU A 368 -4.86 17.17 -26.09
C LEU A 368 -6.25 17.76 -25.87
N GLN A 369 -7.30 16.99 -26.19
CA GLN A 369 -8.70 17.39 -25.98
C GLN A 369 -8.96 17.67 -24.50
N ARG A 370 -8.50 16.76 -23.63
CA ARG A 370 -8.52 16.86 -22.17
C ARG A 370 -7.88 18.16 -21.68
N ILE A 371 -6.65 18.47 -22.10
CA ILE A 371 -5.96 19.71 -21.71
C ILE A 371 -6.71 20.94 -22.23
N LEU A 372 -7.20 20.94 -23.47
CA LEU A 372 -8.00 22.06 -24.01
C LEU A 372 -9.27 22.31 -23.18
N HIS A 373 -10.00 21.27 -22.79
CA HIS A 373 -11.15 21.40 -21.91
C HIS A 373 -10.77 22.01 -20.57
N THR A 374 -9.64 21.60 -19.98
CA THR A 374 -9.14 22.17 -18.73
C THR A 374 -8.76 23.64 -18.89
N VAL A 375 -8.06 24.02 -19.98
CA VAL A 375 -7.75 25.43 -20.28
C VAL A 375 -9.03 26.26 -20.35
N GLY A 376 -10.01 25.81 -21.15
CA GLY A 376 -11.28 26.53 -21.28
C GLY A 376 -12.05 26.64 -19.97
N TYR A 377 -12.09 25.57 -19.17
CA TYR A 377 -12.73 25.59 -17.86
C TYR A 377 -12.03 26.58 -16.91
N SER A 378 -10.71 26.49 -16.77
CA SER A 378 -9.94 27.36 -15.88
C SER A 378 -10.02 28.83 -16.29
N CYS A 379 -10.01 29.15 -17.59
CA CYS A 379 -10.22 30.51 -18.08
C CYS A 379 -11.62 31.04 -17.71
N ARG A 380 -12.68 30.26 -17.95
CA ARG A 380 -14.05 30.63 -17.57
C ARG A 380 -14.21 30.81 -16.07
N GLN A 381 -13.59 29.94 -15.28
CA GLN A 381 -13.62 30.03 -13.81
C GLN A 381 -12.91 31.29 -13.32
N CYS A 382 -11.73 31.61 -13.90
CA CYS A 382 -10.97 32.81 -13.58
C CYS A 382 -11.76 34.10 -13.89
N LEU A 383 -12.42 34.15 -15.05
CA LEU A 383 -13.23 35.30 -15.47
C LEU A 383 -14.51 35.45 -14.63
N SER A 384 -15.23 34.35 -14.40
CA SER A 384 -16.51 34.39 -13.67
C SER A 384 -16.36 34.77 -12.19
N HIS A 385 -15.22 34.42 -11.57
CA HIS A 385 -14.95 34.70 -10.16
C HIS A 385 -13.96 35.85 -9.93
N ALA A 386 -13.60 36.60 -10.99
CA ALA A 386 -12.66 37.72 -10.93
C ALA A 386 -11.36 37.39 -10.16
N MET A 387 -10.78 36.23 -10.45
CA MET A 387 -9.59 35.75 -9.75
C MET A 387 -8.38 36.64 -10.08
N ILE A 388 -7.64 37.07 -9.05
CA ILE A 388 -6.42 37.86 -9.23
C ILE A 388 -5.24 36.90 -9.32
N LEU A 389 -4.79 36.62 -10.54
CA LEU A 389 -3.65 35.75 -10.82
C LEU A 389 -2.58 36.51 -11.59
N SER A 390 -1.32 36.35 -11.19
CA SER A 390 -0.18 36.88 -11.92
C SER A 390 0.23 35.90 -13.03
N ILE A 391 -0.46 35.96 -14.16
CA ILE A 391 -0.12 35.16 -15.35
C ILE A 391 0.68 36.03 -16.32
N SER A 392 1.78 35.49 -16.86
CA SER A 392 2.62 36.19 -17.80
C SER A 392 1.88 36.45 -19.12
N LYS A 393 1.78 37.71 -19.55
CA LYS A 393 1.14 38.06 -20.83
C LYS A 393 1.75 37.33 -22.04
N PRO A 394 3.08 37.17 -22.15
CA PRO A 394 3.70 36.30 -23.16
C PRO A 394 3.17 34.86 -23.17
N GLU A 395 2.99 34.25 -22.00
CA GLU A 395 2.52 32.86 -21.89
C GLU A 395 1.08 32.71 -22.37
N ILE A 396 0.22 33.68 -22.03
CA ILE A 396 -1.16 33.73 -22.53
C ILE A 396 -1.16 33.82 -24.06
N THR A 397 -0.41 34.76 -24.64
CA THR A 397 -0.35 34.94 -26.10
C THR A 397 0.23 33.72 -26.83
N TRP A 398 1.11 32.97 -26.17
CA TRP A 398 1.66 31.73 -26.72
C TRP A 398 0.62 30.60 -26.72
N ILE A 399 -0.11 30.41 -25.62
CA ILE A 399 -1.20 29.42 -25.53
C ILE A 399 -2.30 29.77 -26.54
N GLU A 400 -2.71 31.04 -26.63
CA GLU A 400 -3.70 31.50 -27.61
C GLU A 400 -3.31 31.12 -29.04
N ARG A 401 -2.02 31.27 -29.40
CA ARG A 401 -1.52 30.86 -30.71
C ARG A 401 -1.62 29.35 -30.91
N ILE A 402 -1.25 28.54 -29.92
CA ILE A 402 -1.36 27.08 -30.02
C ILE A 402 -2.82 26.65 -30.20
N VAL A 403 -3.75 27.24 -29.42
CA VAL A 403 -5.18 26.94 -29.53
C VAL A 403 -5.74 27.39 -30.89
N PHE A 404 -5.29 28.53 -31.41
CA PHE A 404 -5.66 28.98 -32.75
C PHE A 404 -5.18 28.02 -33.85
N ASP A 405 -3.94 27.53 -33.76
CA ASP A 405 -3.40 26.53 -34.68
C ASP A 405 -4.23 25.22 -34.60
N LEU A 406 -4.59 24.76 -33.40
CA LEU A 406 -5.42 23.57 -33.18
C LEU A 406 -6.83 23.73 -33.74
N LYS A 407 -7.43 24.93 -33.62
CA LYS A 407 -8.71 25.28 -34.26
C LYS A 407 -8.66 25.15 -35.78
N SER A 408 -7.51 25.45 -36.38
CA SER A 408 -7.30 25.32 -37.83
C SER A 408 -6.85 23.92 -38.27
N SER A 409 -6.75 22.96 -37.35
CA SER A 409 -6.31 21.60 -37.67
C SER A 409 -7.38 20.78 -38.40
N ASN A 410 -6.95 19.76 -39.14
CA ASN A 410 -7.84 18.83 -39.85
C ASN A 410 -8.51 17.79 -38.93
N ILE A 411 -8.44 17.96 -37.60
CA ILE A 411 -8.98 17.03 -36.61
C ILE A 411 -10.25 17.65 -36.03
N PRO A 412 -11.46 17.24 -36.46
CA PRO A 412 -12.70 17.92 -36.12
C PRO A 412 -12.92 18.08 -34.61
N GLU A 413 -12.69 17.02 -33.83
CA GLU A 413 -12.88 17.03 -32.38
C GLU A 413 -11.98 18.04 -31.65
N LEU A 414 -10.72 18.18 -32.08
CA LEU A 414 -9.81 19.17 -31.50
C LEU A 414 -10.15 20.59 -31.95
N ALA A 415 -10.56 20.75 -33.21
CA ALA A 415 -10.96 22.04 -33.76
C ALA A 415 -12.22 22.60 -33.07
N ASP A 416 -13.19 21.73 -32.77
CA ASP A 416 -14.42 22.07 -32.05
C ASP A 416 -14.11 22.52 -30.62
N VAL A 417 -13.30 21.74 -29.88
CA VAL A 417 -12.94 22.11 -28.49
C VAL A 417 -12.09 23.37 -28.46
N ALA A 418 -11.12 23.53 -29.37
CA ALA A 418 -10.32 24.75 -29.47
C ALA A 418 -11.18 25.99 -29.78
N SER A 419 -12.23 25.83 -30.59
CA SER A 419 -13.20 26.91 -30.85
C SER A 419 -13.96 27.35 -29.60
N LEU A 420 -14.32 26.40 -28.72
CA LEU A 420 -14.99 26.68 -27.44
C LEU A 420 -14.06 27.29 -26.38
N VAL A 421 -12.75 27.14 -26.50
CA VAL A 421 -11.77 27.78 -25.60
C VAL A 421 -11.54 29.24 -25.98
N LEU A 422 -11.63 29.58 -27.26
CA LEU A 422 -11.44 30.94 -27.78
C LEU A 422 -12.70 31.82 -27.71
N SER A 423 -13.87 31.22 -27.44
CA SER A 423 -15.15 31.91 -27.19
C SER A 423 -15.28 32.31 -25.72
#